data_AF-A0A699UM10-F1
#
_entry.id   AF-A0A699UM10-F1
#
_cell.length_a   1.000
_cell.length_b   1.000
_cell.length_c   1.000
_cell.angle_alpha   90.00
_cell.angle_beta   90.00
_cell.angle_gamma   90.00
#
_symmetry.space_group_name_H-M   'P 1'
#
loop_
_entity.id
_entity.type
_entity.pdbx_description
1 polymer ?
#
loop_
_entity_poly.entity_id
_entity_poly.type
_entity_poly.pdbx_seq_one_letter_code
_entity_poly.pdbx_strand_id
1 'polypeptide(L)' 'ISDCTERNKVKFAAATLQGRALTWWNSQVASLGLNVAIGKSWGNMKKMMLEEFCPDEEIQRMEDELRSLKLR' A
#
# COMPACT_ATOMS: atom_id res chain seq x y z
N ILE A 1 -7.27 13.90 -8.52
CA ILE A 1 -6.03 13.64 -7.75
C ILE A 1 -5.65 14.97 -7.10
N SER A 2 -5.54 15.04 -5.78
CA SER A 2 -5.19 16.30 -5.11
C SER A 2 -3.81 16.76 -5.55
N ASP A 3 -3.61 18.06 -5.69
CA ASP A 3 -2.34 18.69 -6.10
C ASP A 3 -1.31 18.68 -4.95
N CYS A 4 -1.20 17.52 -4.29
CA CYS A 4 -0.26 17.28 -3.22
C CYS A 4 1.13 17.06 -3.81
N THR A 5 2.09 17.84 -3.33
CA THR A 5 3.51 17.62 -3.66
C THR A 5 3.91 16.18 -3.36
N GLU A 6 4.70 15.57 -4.25
CA GLU A 6 5.13 14.17 -4.13
C GLU A 6 5.72 13.85 -2.74
N ARG A 7 6.48 14.79 -2.16
CA ARG A 7 7.09 14.67 -0.83
C ARG A 7 6.06 14.48 0.29
N ASN A 8 4.84 14.97 0.14
CA ASN A 8 3.82 14.91 1.18
C ASN A 8 2.83 13.74 1.00
N LYS A 9 2.81 13.09 -0.17
CA LYS A 9 1.85 11.99 -0.45
C LYS A 9 1.98 10.84 0.54
N VAL A 10 3.20 10.42 0.88
CA VAL A 10 3.43 9.35 1.86
C VAL A 10 2.95 9.76 3.24
N LYS A 11 3.21 11.00 3.68
CA LYS A 11 2.76 11.52 4.98
C LYS A 11 1.23 11.52 5.08
N PHE A 12 0.55 12.02 4.06
CA PHE A 12 -0.90 12.05 4.04
C PHE A 12 -1.50 10.64 3.99
N ALA A 13 -0.99 9.76 3.13
CA ALA A 13 -1.45 8.38 3.06
C ALA A 13 -1.28 7.66 4.40
N ALA A 14 -0.09 7.77 5.01
CA ALA A 14 0.19 7.21 6.33
C ALA A 14 -0.80 7.71 7.40
N ALA A 15 -1.14 9.00 7.38
CA ALA A 15 -2.10 9.60 8.33
C ALA A 15 -3.53 9.10 8.15
N THR A 16 -3.87 8.53 6.99
CA THR A 16 -5.20 7.95 6.72
C THR A 16 -5.29 6.45 7.03
N LEU A 17 -4.17 5.78 7.33
CA LEU A 17 -4.17 4.35 7.63
C LEU A 17 -4.89 4.08 8.95
N GLN A 18 -5.63 2.98 9.00
CA GLN A 18 -6.40 2.54 10.17
C GLN A 18 -6.25 1.02 10.35
N GLY A 19 -6.61 0.53 11.54
CA GLY A 19 -6.63 -0.90 11.86
C GLY A 19 -5.31 -1.62 11.52
N ARG A 20 -5.39 -2.77 10.85
CA ARG A 20 -4.23 -3.58 10.46
C ARG A 20 -3.20 -2.78 9.65
N ALA A 21 -3.65 -1.89 8.77
CA ALA A 21 -2.76 -1.10 7.94
C ALA A 21 -1.96 -0.09 8.76
N LEU A 22 -2.56 0.50 9.79
CA LEU A 22 -1.84 1.38 10.72
C LEU A 22 -0.82 0.61 11.56
N THR A 23 -1.19 -0.57 12.06
CA THR A 23 -0.25 -1.44 12.81
C THR A 23 0.95 -1.81 11.96
N TRP A 24 0.72 -2.24 10.71
CA TRP A 24 1.79 -2.53 9.75
C TRP A 24 2.69 -1.32 9.52
N TRP A 25 2.11 -0.13 9.26
CA TRP A 25 2.89 1.07 9.02
C TRP A 25 3.74 1.46 10.24
N ASN A 26 3.22 1.30 11.45
CA ASN A 26 3.99 1.51 12.67
C ASN A 26 5.19 0.55 12.77
N SER A 27 5.04 -0.72 12.34
CA SER A 27 6.16 -1.65 12.25
C SER A 27 7.20 -1.22 11.21
N GLN A 28 6.77 -0.67 10.05
CA GLN A 28 7.69 -0.10 9.06
C GLN A 28 8.47 1.09 9.62
N VAL A 29 7.80 1.99 10.35
CA VAL A 29 8.42 3.13 11.02
C VAL A 29 9.37 2.68 12.12
N ALA A 30 9.03 1.66 12.91
CA ALA A 30 9.89 1.11 13.94
C ALA A 30 11.16 0.47 13.36
N SER A 31 11.05 -0.21 12.22
CA SER A 31 12.18 -0.86 11.54
C SER A 31 13.10 0.13 10.82
N LEU A 32 12.53 1.11 10.11
CA LEU A 32 13.28 2.01 9.22
C LEU A 32 13.61 3.37 9.85
N GLY A 33 12.88 3.76 10.90
CA GLY A 33 12.86 5.12 11.43
C GLY A 33 11.88 6.03 10.67
N LEU A 34 11.25 6.96 11.40
CA LEU A 34 10.19 7.83 10.88
C LEU A 34 10.63 8.63 9.64
N ASN A 35 11.77 9.30 9.70
CA ASN A 35 12.26 10.15 8.61
C ASN A 35 12.53 9.35 7.32
N VAL A 36 13.04 8.13 7.46
CA VAL A 36 13.30 7.24 6.32
C VAL A 36 11.98 6.72 5.75
N ALA A 37 11.05 6.30 6.61
CA ALA A 37 9.74 5.80 6.20
C ALA A 37 8.92 6.86 5.45
N ILE A 38 8.79 8.07 6.01
CA ILE A 38 8.04 9.17 5.37
C ILE A 38 8.79 9.80 4.18
N GLY A 39 10.11 9.63 4.12
CA GLY A 39 10.97 10.12 3.04
C GLY A 39 10.97 9.24 1.79
N LYS A 40 10.33 8.06 1.83
CA LYS A 40 10.16 7.20 0.66
C LYS A 40 9.38 7.92 -0.44
N SER A 41 9.67 7.58 -1.69
CA SER A 41 8.84 8.01 -2.81
C SER A 41 7.44 7.41 -2.72
N TRP A 42 6.46 8.08 -3.32
CA TRP A 42 5.11 7.55 -3.42
C TRP A 42 5.05 6.18 -4.12
N GLY A 43 5.90 5.98 -5.14
CA GLY A 43 6.04 4.69 -5.83
C GLY A 43 6.46 3.56 -4.90
N ASN A 44 7.45 3.82 -4.04
CA ASN A 44 7.93 2.82 -3.08
C ASN A 44 6.87 2.49 -2.02
N MET A 45 6.14 3.49 -1.52
CA MET A 45 5.02 3.27 -0.59
C MET A 45 3.95 2.35 -1.20
N LYS A 46 3.52 2.63 -2.43
CA LYS A 46 2.53 1.78 -3.14
C LYS A 46 3.04 0.35 -3.31
N LYS A 47 4.30 0.17 -3.70
CA LYS A 47 4.90 -1.16 -3.86
C LYS A 47 4.86 -1.94 -2.54
N MET A 48 5.30 -1.33 -1.44
CA MET A 48 5.25 -1.97 -0.12
C MET A 48 3.84 -2.33 0.32
N MET A 49 2.84 -1.49 0.04
CA MET A 49 1.44 -1.78 0.35
C MET A 49 0.90 -2.94 -0.48
N LEU A 50 1.25 -3.02 -1.77
CA LEU A 50 0.83 -4.13 -2.62
C LEU A 50 1.42 -5.45 -2.14
N GLU A 51 2.72 -5.46 -1.80
CA GLU A 51 3.40 -6.65 -1.27
C GLU A 51 2.77 -7.16 0.05
N GLU A 52 2.33 -6.25 0.94
CA GLU A 52 1.72 -6.64 2.23
C GLU A 52 0.25 -7.07 2.11
N PHE A 53 -0.54 -6.36 1.30
CA PHE A 53 -2.01 -6.46 1.32
C PHE A 53 -2.62 -7.08 0.06
N CYS A 54 -1.83 -7.24 -1.00
CA CYS A 54 -2.31 -7.72 -2.30
C CYS A 54 -1.42 -8.88 -2.79
N PRO A 55 -1.40 -10.03 -2.09
CA PRO A 55 -0.57 -11.15 -2.48
C PRO A 55 -0.98 -11.67 -3.86
N ASP A 56 0.00 -12.11 -4.65
CA ASP A 56 -0.20 -12.55 -6.04
C ASP A 56 -1.26 -13.66 -6.16
N GLU A 57 -1.37 -14.52 -5.15
CA GLU A 57 -2.39 -15.58 -5.08
C GLU A 57 -3.81 -15.03 -5.03
N GLU A 58 -4.04 -13.94 -4.28
CA GLU A 58 -5.34 -13.28 -4.18
C GLU A 58 -5.70 -12.62 -5.52
N ILE A 59 -4.72 -11.97 -6.16
CA ILE A 59 -4.86 -11.36 -7.48
C ILE A 59 -5.20 -12.45 -8.50
N GLN A 60 -4.44 -13.53 -8.53
CA GLN A 60 -4.65 -14.64 -9.47
C GLN A 60 -6.04 -15.25 -9.28
N ARG A 61 -6.47 -15.46 -8.02
CA ARG A 61 -7.80 -15.97 -7.74
C ARG A 61 -8.90 -15.03 -8.23
N MET A 62 -8.75 -13.72 -8.03
CA MET A 62 -9.67 -12.73 -8.57
C MET A 62 -9.71 -12.73 -10.10
N GLU A 63 -8.56 -12.86 -10.76
CA GLU A 63 -8.49 -12.99 -12.22
C GLU A 63 -9.21 -14.25 -12.72
N ASP A 64 -9.01 -15.37 -12.04
CA ASP A 64 -9.64 -16.65 -12.39
C ASP A 64 -11.15 -16.61 -12.18
N GLU A 65 -11.62 -16.04 -11.07
CA GLU A 65 -13.04 -15.78 -10.81
C GLU A 65 -13.64 -14.93 -11.93
N LEU A 66 -12.98 -13.82 -12.30
CA LEU A 66 -13.44 -12.94 -13.38
C LEU A 66 -13.49 -13.66 -14.74
N ARG A 67 -12.49 -14.49 -15.05
CA ARG A 67 -12.48 -15.31 -16.28
C ARG A 67 -13.64 -16.31 -16.28
N SER A 68 -13.89 -16.98 -15.15
CA SER A 68 -15.00 -17.93 -15.02
C SER A 68 -16.38 -17.28 -15.22
N LEU A 69 -16.54 -16.04 -14.76
CA LEU A 69 -17.77 -15.27 -14.95
C LEU A 69 -18.00 -14.86 -16.40
N LYS A 70 -16.94 -14.58 -17.16
CA LYS A 70 -17.04 -14.26 -18.60
C LYS A 70 -17.34 -15.48 -19.49
N LEU A 71 -17.05 -16.68 -18.99
CA LEU A 71 -17.29 -17.94 -19.69
C LEU A 71 -18.67 -18.54 -19.40
N ARG A 72 -19.44 -17.92 -18.50
CA ARG A 72 -20.87 -18.17 -18.28
C ARG A 72 -21.71 -17.25 -19.17
#